data_AF-A0A162L2T1-F1
#
_entry.id   AF-A0A162L2T1-F1
#
_cell.length_a   1.000
_cell.length_b   1.000
_cell.length_c   1.000
_cell.angle_alpha   90.00
_cell.angle_beta   90.00
_cell.angle_gamma   90.00
#
_symmetry.space_group_name_H-M   'P 1'
#
loop_
_entity.id
_entity.type
_entity.pdbx_description
1 polymer ?
#
loop_
_entity_poly.entity_id
_entity_poly.type
_entity_poly.pdbx_seq_one_letter_code
_entity_poly.pdbx_strand_id
1 'polypeptide(L)'
;MGRKEKVTVDRKIAAVKDYLIGKKSCMQICFELEITKGSFREWVRKYQLNGELGLQCYKKNTYYPESLKLQAVSDYERGAGSLNNLCNKYNISSHGILQRWIKKYNDHNRVKSHNSKGDSTMIIGRKTNYEEKIEIVSFCIKNNDNYQLASEKFNVSYQQVYAWTSKYKEGGVEALVDRRGKEARWEDKYIAIREYSEENKISISQLCDIACVARCSYYKWLNRIESMSDKENAAIIKIMIQIYSEVQGIYGYRRMNLNINRILKKRYNHKRIYRLMRSINMKSVIRRKKKNYVPSTPQITTENILDREFYADKPNQKWLTDVTEFKLTDGTKAYLSAILDLHDNSIVSYVLGHSNNNHLVFQTLDKAIEANPNASPLFHSDRGFQVRQEVA
;
A
#
# COMPACT_ATOMS: atom_id res chain seq x y z
N MET A 1 -2.77 -10.66 4.76
CA MET A 1 -1.94 -11.64 5.49
C MET A 1 -2.83 -12.81 5.88
N GLY A 2 -2.57 -14.01 5.37
CA GLY A 2 -3.34 -15.20 5.76
C GLY A 2 -3.13 -15.50 7.24
N ARG A 3 -4.21 -15.85 7.96
CA ARG A 3 -4.12 -16.32 9.36
C ARG A 3 -3.41 -17.68 9.34
N LYS A 4 -2.09 -17.72 9.49
CA LYS A 4 -1.37 -18.99 9.70
C LYS A 4 -1.68 -19.48 11.11
N GLU A 5 -2.16 -20.71 11.23
CA GLU A 5 -2.38 -21.36 12.52
C GLU A 5 -1.04 -21.68 13.18
N LYS A 6 -0.81 -21.14 14.39
CA LYS A 6 0.38 -21.47 15.18
C LYS A 6 0.33 -22.88 15.78
N VAL A 7 -0.88 -23.39 16.04
CA VAL A 7 -1.13 -24.71 16.64
C VAL A 7 -2.27 -25.38 15.86
N THR A 8 -2.04 -26.60 15.37
CA THR A 8 -3.00 -27.39 14.61
C THR A 8 -4.21 -27.79 15.46
N VAL A 9 -5.37 -28.03 14.83
CA VAL A 9 -6.63 -28.37 15.52
C VAL A 9 -6.47 -29.62 16.39
N ASP A 10 -5.80 -30.67 15.90
CA ASP A 10 -5.60 -31.92 16.64
C ASP A 10 -4.80 -31.70 17.94
N ARG A 11 -3.76 -30.85 17.87
CA ARG A 11 -2.98 -30.47 19.06
C ARG A 11 -3.81 -29.69 20.07
N LYS A 12 -4.78 -28.87 19.62
CA LYS A 12 -5.71 -28.18 20.54
C LYS A 12 -6.64 -29.16 21.24
N ILE A 13 -7.20 -30.11 20.50
CA ILE A 13 -8.12 -31.13 21.05
C ILE A 13 -7.40 -31.99 22.09
N ALA A 14 -6.20 -32.49 21.75
CA ALA A 14 -5.39 -33.28 22.68
C ALA A 14 -5.07 -32.50 23.97
N ALA A 15 -4.65 -31.23 23.83
CA ALA A 15 -4.34 -30.38 24.97
C ALA A 15 -5.54 -30.11 25.88
N VAL A 16 -6.74 -29.89 25.31
CA VAL A 16 -7.95 -29.69 26.11
C VAL A 16 -8.39 -30.99 26.80
N LYS A 17 -8.30 -32.14 26.11
CA LYS A 17 -8.61 -33.45 26.72
C LYS A 17 -7.66 -33.77 27.89
N ASP A 18 -6.35 -33.57 27.71
CA ASP A 18 -5.34 -33.77 28.76
C ASP A 18 -5.59 -32.85 29.97
N TYR A 19 -6.08 -31.63 29.75
CA TYR A 19 -6.45 -30.72 30.83
C TYR A 19 -7.71 -31.16 31.58
N LEU A 20 -8.75 -31.58 30.86
CA LEU A 20 -10.03 -32.00 31.47
C LEU A 20 -9.92 -33.31 32.26
N ILE A 21 -9.03 -34.21 31.85
CA ILE A 21 -8.73 -35.47 32.57
C ILE A 21 -7.78 -35.22 33.75
N GLY A 22 -7.23 -34.00 33.89
CA GLY A 22 -6.30 -33.63 34.97
C GLY A 22 -4.86 -34.12 34.75
N LYS A 23 -4.54 -34.65 33.57
CA LYS A 23 -3.21 -35.18 33.22
C LYS A 23 -2.15 -34.09 33.12
N LYS A 24 -2.52 -32.89 32.66
CA LYS A 24 -1.62 -31.73 32.54
C LYS A 24 -2.25 -30.48 33.10
N SER A 25 -1.43 -29.66 33.77
CA SER A 25 -1.89 -28.35 34.24
C SER A 25 -2.02 -27.35 33.08
N CYS A 26 -2.88 -26.36 33.24
CA CYS A 26 -3.00 -25.24 32.29
C CYS A 26 -1.66 -24.53 32.04
N MET A 27 -0.80 -24.42 33.07
CA MET A 27 0.51 -23.78 32.95
C MET A 27 1.48 -24.61 32.08
N GLN A 28 1.48 -25.93 32.27
CA GLN A 28 2.30 -26.87 31.50
C GLN A 28 1.91 -26.85 30.02
N ILE A 29 0.61 -26.87 29.70
CA ILE A 29 0.13 -26.81 28.32
C ILE A 29 0.47 -25.48 27.66
N CYS A 30 0.34 -24.37 28.38
CA CYS A 30 0.69 -23.05 27.86
C CYS A 30 2.17 -22.94 27.50
N PHE A 31 3.04 -23.54 28.32
CA PHE A 31 4.48 -23.59 28.07
C PHE A 31 4.82 -24.47 26.86
N GLU A 32 4.29 -25.70 26.80
CA GLU A 32 4.53 -26.65 25.70
C GLU A 32 4.05 -26.16 24.33
N LEU A 33 2.97 -25.38 24.29
CA LEU A 33 2.37 -24.88 23.06
C LEU A 33 2.73 -23.43 22.73
N GLU A 34 3.53 -22.76 23.57
CA GLU A 34 3.88 -21.34 23.47
C GLU A 34 2.64 -20.42 23.32
N ILE A 35 1.60 -20.69 24.11
CA ILE A 35 0.33 -19.93 24.10
C ILE A 35 0.06 -19.26 25.44
N THR A 36 -0.76 -18.22 25.42
CA THR A 36 -1.17 -17.53 26.65
C THR A 36 -2.27 -18.29 27.39
N LYS A 37 -2.33 -18.14 28.72
CA LYS A 37 -3.41 -18.69 29.57
C LYS A 37 -4.80 -18.27 29.10
N GLY A 38 -4.96 -17.04 28.60
CA GLY A 38 -6.22 -16.54 28.05
C GLY A 38 -6.65 -17.30 26.80
N SER A 39 -5.72 -17.53 25.87
CA SER A 39 -5.97 -18.31 24.66
C SER A 39 -6.38 -19.76 24.97
N PHE A 40 -5.71 -20.39 25.92
CA PHE A 40 -6.01 -21.78 26.31
C PHE A 40 -7.36 -21.90 27.03
N ARG A 41 -7.68 -20.98 27.95
CA ARG A 41 -9.01 -20.93 28.60
C ARG A 41 -10.15 -20.79 27.58
N GLU A 42 -9.92 -20.03 26.52
CA GLU A 42 -10.88 -19.88 25.44
C GLU A 42 -11.07 -21.17 24.63
N TRP A 43 -10.02 -21.99 24.47
CA TRP A 43 -10.14 -23.32 23.85
C TRP A 43 -10.97 -24.26 24.72
N VAL A 44 -10.70 -24.32 26.03
CA VAL A 44 -11.48 -25.13 26.96
C VAL A 44 -12.96 -24.71 26.94
N ARG A 45 -13.24 -23.40 26.96
CA ARG A 45 -14.61 -22.86 26.88
C ARG A 45 -15.32 -23.31 25.60
N LYS A 46 -14.67 -23.17 24.44
CA LYS A 46 -15.26 -23.57 23.14
C LYS A 46 -15.49 -25.07 23.04
N TYR A 47 -14.58 -25.86 23.60
CA TYR A 47 -14.69 -27.31 23.65
C TYR A 47 -15.85 -27.76 24.55
N GLN A 48 -16.06 -27.11 25.70
CA GLN A 48 -17.19 -27.41 26.58
C GLN A 48 -18.55 -27.06 25.95
N LEU A 49 -18.61 -26.03 25.10
CA LEU A 49 -19.83 -25.59 24.45
C LEU A 49 -20.18 -26.39 23.19
N ASN A 50 -19.19 -26.71 22.35
CA ASN A 50 -19.42 -27.25 21.00
C ASN A 50 -18.57 -28.50 20.71
N GLY A 51 -17.96 -29.11 21.73
CA GLY A 51 -17.06 -30.25 21.57
C GLY A 51 -15.86 -29.95 20.67
N GLU A 52 -15.40 -30.96 19.94
CA GLU A 52 -14.27 -30.84 19.01
C GLU A 52 -14.51 -29.81 17.89
N LEU A 53 -15.78 -29.66 17.46
CA LEU A 53 -16.17 -28.66 16.44
C LEU A 53 -15.89 -27.23 16.89
N GLY A 54 -15.89 -26.96 18.20
CA GLY A 54 -15.59 -25.65 18.77
C GLY A 54 -14.13 -25.20 18.59
N LEU A 55 -13.21 -26.13 18.34
CA LEU A 55 -11.78 -25.86 18.15
C LEU A 55 -11.37 -25.77 16.67
N GLN A 56 -12.29 -26.04 15.74
CA GLN A 56 -12.07 -25.91 14.31
C GLN A 56 -11.89 -24.45 13.90
N CYS A 57 -10.99 -24.23 12.96
CA CYS A 57 -10.71 -22.91 12.39
C CYS A 57 -11.45 -22.74 11.06
N TYR A 58 -12.49 -21.92 11.05
CA TYR A 58 -13.18 -21.56 9.81
C TYR A 58 -12.44 -20.40 9.11
N LYS A 59 -12.18 -20.54 7.80
CA LYS A 59 -11.54 -19.49 6.98
C LYS A 59 -12.41 -18.23 6.83
N LYS A 60 -13.71 -18.32 7.13
CA LYS A 60 -14.70 -17.23 7.04
C LYS A 60 -15.07 -16.72 8.43
N ASN A 61 -15.44 -15.43 8.52
CA ASN A 61 -15.94 -14.86 9.77
C ASN A 61 -17.30 -15.46 10.12
N THR A 62 -17.53 -15.75 11.41
CA THR A 62 -18.82 -16.21 11.91
C THR A 62 -19.91 -15.18 11.62
N TYR A 63 -20.99 -15.62 10.98
CA TYR A 63 -22.17 -14.80 10.74
C TYR A 63 -23.08 -14.81 11.98
N TYR A 64 -23.54 -13.63 12.39
CA TYR A 64 -24.52 -13.47 13.47
C TYR A 64 -25.74 -12.72 12.92
N PRO A 65 -26.94 -13.32 12.98
CA PRO A 65 -28.19 -12.65 12.60
C PRO A 65 -28.42 -11.36 13.39
N GLU A 66 -29.09 -10.37 12.77
CA GLU A 66 -29.36 -9.08 13.41
C GLU A 66 -30.26 -9.22 14.65
N SER A 67 -31.27 -10.10 14.59
CA SER A 67 -32.13 -10.43 15.73
C SER A 67 -31.34 -10.92 16.95
N LEU A 68 -30.38 -11.83 16.74
CA LEU A 68 -29.51 -12.35 17.79
C LEU A 68 -28.63 -11.24 18.41
N LYS A 69 -28.09 -10.34 17.58
CA LYS A 69 -27.29 -9.21 18.07
C LYS A 69 -28.10 -8.29 18.97
N LEU A 70 -29.32 -7.95 18.56
CA LEU A 70 -30.21 -7.08 19.32
C LEU A 70 -30.63 -7.73 20.64
N GLN A 71 -30.97 -9.02 20.62
CA GLN A 71 -31.27 -9.77 21.85
C GLN A 71 -30.09 -9.80 22.82
N ALA A 72 -28.88 -10.09 22.33
CA ALA A 72 -27.69 -10.14 23.17
C ALA A 72 -27.33 -8.78 23.81
N VAL A 73 -27.56 -7.68 23.09
CA VAL A 73 -27.38 -6.31 23.62
C VAL A 73 -28.47 -5.98 24.63
N SER A 74 -29.73 -6.28 24.33
CA SER A 74 -30.86 -6.04 25.25
C SER A 74 -30.73 -6.83 26.54
N ASP A 75 -30.29 -8.10 26.48
CA ASP A 75 -30.02 -8.90 27.67
C ASP A 75 -28.89 -8.31 28.53
N TYR A 76 -27.89 -7.68 27.90
CA TYR A 76 -26.84 -6.98 28.61
C TYR A 76 -27.34 -5.70 29.30
N GLU A 77 -28.14 -4.88 28.62
CA GLU A 77 -28.74 -3.67 29.20
C GLU A 77 -29.66 -4.00 30.38
N ARG A 78 -30.37 -5.13 30.31
CA ARG A 78 -31.21 -5.64 31.40
C ARG A 78 -30.42 -6.28 32.54
N GLY A 79 -29.10 -6.37 32.44
CA GLY A 79 -28.25 -6.97 33.47
C GLY A 79 -28.41 -8.49 33.61
N ALA A 80 -28.87 -9.19 32.57
CA ALA A 80 -29.19 -10.62 32.61
C ALA A 80 -27.95 -11.55 32.79
N GLY A 81 -26.75 -10.98 32.85
CA GLY A 81 -25.53 -11.72 33.16
C GLY A 81 -24.25 -10.97 32.78
N SER A 82 -23.10 -11.57 33.11
CA SER A 82 -21.80 -11.07 32.67
C SER A 82 -21.64 -11.20 31.15
N LEU A 83 -20.75 -10.41 30.54
CA LEU A 83 -20.45 -10.49 29.11
C LEU A 83 -20.07 -11.92 28.65
N ASN A 84 -19.34 -12.65 29.50
CA ASN A 84 -18.97 -14.04 29.20
C ASN A 84 -20.17 -14.98 29.24
N ASN A 85 -21.07 -14.81 30.22
CA ASN A 85 -22.28 -15.62 30.31
C ASN A 85 -23.20 -15.39 29.10
N LEU A 86 -23.35 -14.13 28.67
CA LEU A 86 -24.12 -13.80 27.47
C LEU A 86 -23.44 -14.32 26.19
N CYS A 87 -22.11 -14.27 26.10
CA CYS A 87 -21.41 -14.86 24.97
C CYS A 87 -21.57 -16.38 24.91
N ASN A 88 -21.65 -17.06 26.06
CA ASN A 88 -21.95 -18.49 26.11
C ASN A 88 -23.39 -18.76 25.66
N LYS A 89 -24.37 -18.02 26.22
CA LYS A 89 -25.80 -18.15 25.92
C LYS A 89 -26.10 -17.98 24.43
N TYR A 90 -25.48 -17.01 23.78
CA TYR A 90 -25.72 -16.66 22.37
C TYR A 90 -24.67 -17.22 21.40
N ASN A 91 -23.79 -18.12 21.87
CA ASN A 91 -22.67 -18.69 21.10
C ASN A 91 -21.81 -17.63 20.37
N ILE A 92 -21.56 -16.50 21.04
CA ILE A 92 -20.72 -15.43 20.52
C ILE A 92 -19.25 -15.80 20.76
N SER A 93 -18.45 -15.72 19.71
CA SER A 93 -17.07 -16.23 19.73
C SER A 93 -16.11 -15.49 20.67
N SER A 94 -16.48 -14.32 21.21
CA SER A 94 -15.68 -13.54 22.16
C SER A 94 -16.48 -12.40 22.77
N HIS A 95 -16.25 -12.09 24.05
CA HIS A 95 -16.83 -10.91 24.72
C HIS A 95 -16.47 -9.58 24.02
N GLY A 96 -15.33 -9.50 23.33
CA GLY A 96 -14.95 -8.32 22.54
C GLY A 96 -15.80 -8.11 21.29
N ILE A 97 -16.52 -9.13 20.82
CA ILE A 97 -17.54 -8.99 19.77
C ILE A 97 -18.79 -8.33 20.36
N LEU A 98 -19.27 -8.84 21.50
CA LEU A 98 -20.45 -8.30 22.18
C LEU A 98 -20.23 -6.86 22.66
N GLN A 99 -19.06 -6.52 23.22
CA GLN A 99 -18.70 -5.14 23.59
C GLN A 99 -18.77 -4.17 22.42
N ARG A 100 -18.37 -4.60 21.22
CA ARG A 100 -18.48 -3.77 20.01
C ARG A 100 -19.93 -3.56 19.58
N TRP A 101 -20.80 -4.56 19.77
CA TRP A 101 -22.23 -4.42 19.48
C TRP A 101 -22.89 -3.44 20.46
N ILE A 102 -22.60 -3.57 21.76
CA ILE A 102 -23.09 -2.66 22.80
C ILE A 102 -22.63 -1.23 22.52
N LYS A 103 -21.33 -1.02 22.27
CA LYS A 103 -20.81 0.32 21.93
C LYS A 103 -21.52 0.91 20.71
N LYS A 104 -21.72 0.11 19.66
CA LYS A 104 -22.37 0.58 18.45
C LYS A 104 -23.85 0.94 18.69
N TYR A 105 -24.54 0.18 19.53
CA TYR A 105 -25.92 0.44 19.93
C TYR A 105 -26.04 1.74 20.73
N ASN A 106 -25.16 1.94 21.71
CA ASN A 106 -25.14 3.14 22.56
C ASN A 106 -24.75 4.41 21.78
N ASP A 107 -23.93 4.29 20.73
CA ASP A 107 -23.58 5.41 19.83
C ASP A 107 -24.71 5.75 18.82
N HIS A 108 -25.95 5.30 19.04
CA HIS A 108 -27.13 5.45 18.14
C HIS A 108 -26.91 5.00 16.68
N ASN A 109 -25.91 4.16 16.43
CA ASN A 109 -25.64 3.58 15.11
C ASN A 109 -26.31 2.21 14.97
N ARG A 110 -27.24 2.03 14.01
CA ARG A 110 -27.90 0.72 13.78
C ARG A 110 -26.89 -0.44 13.71
N VAL A 111 -27.10 -1.49 14.51
CA VAL A 111 -26.23 -2.68 14.57
C VAL A 111 -26.43 -3.58 13.33
N LYS A 112 -26.06 -3.09 12.14
CA LYS A 112 -26.23 -3.86 10.88
C LYS A 112 -25.48 -5.21 10.90
N SER A 113 -26.07 -6.24 10.30
CA SER A 113 -25.40 -7.51 9.98
C SER A 113 -24.37 -7.32 8.83
N HIS A 114 -23.32 -8.13 8.79
CA HIS A 114 -22.23 -7.98 7.80
C HIS A 114 -22.60 -8.44 6.38
N ASN A 115 -23.81 -8.98 6.18
CA ASN A 115 -24.28 -9.50 4.88
C ASN A 115 -25.64 -8.90 4.46
N SER A 116 -25.91 -7.64 4.76
CA SER A 116 -26.97 -6.92 4.04
C SER A 116 -26.45 -6.50 2.66
N LYS A 117 -26.58 -7.40 1.69
CA LYS A 117 -26.23 -7.21 0.27
C LYS A 117 -27.13 -6.18 -0.45
N GLY A 118 -27.73 -5.23 0.26
CA GLY A 118 -28.75 -4.33 -0.26
C GLY A 118 -28.67 -2.89 0.25
N ASP A 119 -27.58 -2.48 0.89
CA ASP A 119 -27.49 -1.11 1.42
C ASP A 119 -26.03 -0.62 1.38
N SER A 120 -25.51 -0.50 0.15
CA SER A 120 -24.19 0.07 -0.09
C SER A 120 -24.25 1.57 0.12
N THR A 121 -24.10 2.03 1.37
CA THR A 121 -23.57 3.37 1.61
C THR A 121 -22.22 3.45 0.91
N MET A 122 -22.14 4.18 -0.21
CA MET A 122 -20.96 4.19 -1.08
C MET A 122 -19.71 4.63 -0.30
N ILE A 123 -18.76 3.70 -0.13
CA ILE A 123 -17.51 3.89 0.65
C ILE A 123 -16.42 4.56 -0.20
N ILE A 124 -16.58 4.60 -1.53
CA ILE A 124 -15.59 5.17 -2.45
C ILE A 124 -16.22 6.35 -3.18
N GLY A 125 -16.13 7.54 -2.58
CA GLY A 125 -16.51 8.77 -3.27
C GLY A 125 -15.61 9.02 -4.48
N ARG A 126 -16.22 9.35 -5.63
CA ARG A 126 -15.49 9.89 -6.79
C ARG A 126 -14.76 11.18 -6.41
N LYS A 127 -13.67 11.51 -7.10
CA LYS A 127 -13.00 12.80 -6.92
C LYS A 127 -13.91 13.90 -7.48
N THR A 128 -14.24 14.90 -6.69
CA THR A 128 -14.98 16.09 -7.13
C THR A 128 -14.05 17.27 -7.30
N ASN A 129 -14.28 18.07 -8.34
CA ASN A 129 -13.58 19.34 -8.56
C ASN A 129 -14.16 20.44 -7.64
N TYR A 130 -13.63 21.67 -7.70
CA TYR A 130 -14.06 22.76 -6.81
C TYR A 130 -15.43 23.34 -7.20
N GLU A 131 -15.68 23.50 -8.51
CA GLU A 131 -16.93 24.02 -9.05
C GLU A 131 -18.10 23.07 -8.77
N GLU A 132 -17.90 21.76 -8.97
CA GLU A 132 -18.85 20.70 -8.61
C GLU A 132 -19.19 20.74 -7.12
N LYS A 133 -18.23 21.06 -6.23
CA LYS A 133 -18.55 21.18 -4.79
C LYS A 133 -19.48 22.37 -4.52
N ILE A 134 -19.28 23.49 -5.21
CA ILE A 134 -20.16 24.66 -5.10
C ILE A 134 -21.56 24.28 -5.60
N GLU A 135 -21.64 23.60 -6.74
CA GLU A 135 -22.90 23.13 -7.32
C GLU A 135 -23.65 22.17 -6.39
N ILE A 136 -22.94 21.20 -5.81
CA ILE A 136 -23.51 20.22 -4.87
C ILE A 136 -24.07 20.91 -3.63
N VAL A 137 -23.31 21.85 -3.06
CA VAL A 137 -23.73 22.59 -1.87
C VAL A 137 -24.92 23.51 -2.19
N SER A 138 -24.86 24.23 -3.32
CA SER A 138 -25.96 25.07 -3.79
C SER A 138 -27.25 24.26 -4.01
N PHE A 139 -27.12 23.09 -4.64
CA PHE A 139 -28.24 22.17 -4.83
C PHE A 139 -28.78 21.67 -3.49
N CYS A 140 -27.92 21.31 -2.53
CA CYS A 140 -28.34 20.84 -1.22
C CYS A 140 -29.15 21.91 -0.47
N ILE A 141 -28.66 23.16 -0.46
CA ILE A 141 -29.34 24.28 0.20
C ILE A 141 -30.68 24.58 -0.50
N LYS A 142 -30.72 24.56 -1.83
CA LYS A 142 -31.95 24.78 -2.62
C LYS A 142 -33.02 23.70 -2.35
N ASN A 143 -32.62 22.50 -1.94
CA ASN A 143 -33.52 21.40 -1.61
C ASN A 143 -33.68 21.25 -0.08
N ASN A 144 -33.70 22.35 0.67
CA ASN A 144 -33.92 22.38 2.12
C ASN A 144 -32.94 21.49 2.91
N ASP A 145 -31.65 21.61 2.59
CA ASP A 145 -30.58 20.83 3.23
C ASP A 145 -30.75 19.31 3.13
N ASN A 146 -31.40 18.82 2.07
CA ASN A 146 -31.55 17.39 1.83
C ASN A 146 -30.23 16.76 1.33
N TYR A 147 -29.36 16.42 2.28
CA TYR A 147 -28.05 15.81 2.03
C TYR A 147 -28.12 14.47 1.31
N GLN A 148 -29.18 13.69 1.56
CA GLN A 148 -29.38 12.38 0.95
C GLN A 148 -29.69 12.52 -0.55
N LEU A 149 -30.59 13.44 -0.89
CA LEU A 149 -30.93 13.75 -2.28
C LEU A 149 -29.71 14.26 -3.07
N ALA A 150 -28.90 15.13 -2.46
CA ALA A 150 -27.67 15.62 -3.07
C ALA A 150 -26.61 14.51 -3.21
N SER A 151 -26.50 13.62 -2.21
CA SER A 151 -25.61 12.45 -2.24
C SER A 151 -25.94 11.51 -3.41
N GLU A 152 -27.22 11.21 -3.61
CA GLU A 152 -27.71 10.33 -4.68
C GLU A 152 -27.55 10.98 -6.05
N LYS A 153 -27.99 12.24 -6.20
CA LYS A 153 -27.94 12.97 -7.48
C LYS A 153 -26.52 13.11 -8.02
N PHE A 154 -25.57 13.48 -7.17
CA PHE A 154 -24.20 13.76 -7.60
C PHE A 154 -23.25 12.57 -7.45
N ASN A 155 -23.75 11.42 -6.95
CA ASN A 155 -22.96 10.23 -6.69
C ASN A 155 -21.73 10.54 -5.81
N VAL A 156 -21.98 11.24 -4.69
CA VAL A 156 -20.99 11.68 -3.71
C VAL A 156 -21.45 11.20 -2.33
N SER A 157 -20.51 10.90 -1.42
CA SER A 157 -20.89 10.42 -0.09
C SER A 157 -21.69 11.47 0.69
N TYR A 158 -22.76 11.03 1.36
CA TYR A 158 -23.53 11.82 2.33
C TYR A 158 -22.64 12.65 3.27
N GLN A 159 -21.59 12.03 3.83
CA GLN A 159 -20.69 12.71 4.77
C GLN A 159 -19.92 13.86 4.11
N GLN A 160 -19.59 13.75 2.81
CA GLN A 160 -18.93 14.81 2.06
C GLN A 160 -19.89 15.97 1.82
N VAL A 161 -21.12 15.70 1.40
CA VAL A 161 -22.16 16.73 1.19
C VAL A 161 -22.44 17.49 2.48
N TYR A 162 -22.61 16.78 3.59
CA TYR A 162 -22.80 17.37 4.92
C TYR A 162 -21.61 18.28 5.29
N ALA A 163 -20.39 17.75 5.23
CA ALA A 163 -19.18 18.50 5.62
C ALA A 163 -18.93 19.74 4.73
N TRP A 164 -19.25 19.69 3.44
CA TRP A 164 -19.14 20.85 2.55
C TRP A 164 -20.22 21.88 2.86
N THR A 165 -21.47 21.45 3.04
CA THR A 165 -22.59 22.35 3.31
C THR A 165 -22.43 23.06 4.65
N SER A 166 -21.99 22.36 5.70
CA SER A 166 -21.68 23.00 7.00
C SER A 166 -20.58 24.05 6.86
N LYS A 167 -19.47 23.75 6.15
CA LYS A 167 -18.39 24.72 5.91
C LYS A 167 -18.85 25.94 5.14
N TYR A 168 -19.70 25.73 4.15
CA TYR A 168 -20.27 26.82 3.36
C TYR A 168 -21.16 27.73 4.22
N LYS A 169 -21.95 27.16 5.14
CA LYS A 169 -22.76 27.95 6.08
C LYS A 169 -21.90 28.76 7.06
N GLU A 170 -20.75 28.23 7.48
CA GLU A 170 -19.83 28.92 8.39
C GLU A 170 -18.99 30.02 7.73
N GLY A 171 -18.53 29.81 6.49
CA GLY A 171 -17.53 30.70 5.88
C GLY A 171 -17.69 30.90 4.37
N GLY A 172 -18.88 30.66 3.83
CA GLY A 172 -19.23 30.88 2.43
C GLY A 172 -18.44 30.03 1.44
N VAL A 173 -18.35 30.50 0.19
CA VAL A 173 -17.68 29.80 -0.91
C VAL A 173 -16.20 29.56 -0.61
N GLU A 174 -15.52 30.52 0.04
CA GLU A 174 -14.08 30.44 0.33
C GLU A 174 -13.70 29.32 1.32
N ALA A 175 -14.63 28.91 2.18
CA ALA A 175 -14.43 27.81 3.13
C ALA A 175 -14.42 26.42 2.46
N LEU A 176 -14.91 26.31 1.22
CA LEU A 176 -14.89 25.07 0.44
C LEU A 176 -13.51 24.78 -0.21
N VAL A 177 -12.61 25.77 -0.21
CA VAL A 177 -11.26 25.63 -0.78
C VAL A 177 -10.43 24.68 0.08
N ASP A 178 -9.88 23.60 -0.49
CA ASP A 178 -8.97 22.72 0.25
C ASP A 178 -7.61 23.42 0.48
N ARG A 179 -7.32 23.69 1.76
CA ARG A 179 -6.08 24.34 2.23
C ARG A 179 -5.09 23.36 2.87
N ARG A 180 -5.43 22.06 2.98
CA ARG A 180 -4.56 21.06 3.62
C ARG A 180 -3.28 20.84 2.80
N GLY A 181 -2.13 20.81 3.47
CA GLY A 181 -0.82 20.57 2.85
C GLY A 181 -0.21 21.75 2.08
N LYS A 182 -0.73 22.97 2.25
CA LYS A 182 -0.23 24.20 1.63
C LYS A 182 0.52 25.11 2.64
N GLU A 183 1.42 24.54 3.46
CA GLU A 183 2.27 25.35 4.36
C GLU A 183 3.17 26.32 3.58
N ALA A 184 3.67 25.89 2.41
CA ALA A 184 4.52 26.71 1.52
C ALA A 184 3.83 27.94 0.92
N ARG A 185 2.53 28.20 1.18
CA ARG A 185 1.77 29.29 0.54
C ARG A 185 1.61 30.54 1.40
N TRP A 186 2.00 30.48 2.68
CA TRP A 186 1.89 31.62 3.60
C TRP A 186 3.25 32.24 3.93
N GLU A 187 4.34 31.51 3.67
CA GLU A 187 5.71 32.01 3.87
C GLU A 187 5.97 33.27 3.04
N ASP A 188 5.60 33.26 1.75
CA ASP A 188 5.68 34.45 0.89
C ASP A 188 4.87 35.64 1.44
N LYS A 189 3.69 35.37 2.02
CA LYS A 189 2.88 36.41 2.66
C LYS A 189 3.55 36.95 3.92
N TYR A 190 4.15 36.09 4.74
CA TYR A 190 4.84 36.52 5.96
C TYR A 190 6.12 37.29 5.65
N ILE A 191 6.87 36.88 4.61
CA ILE A 191 8.02 37.61 4.10
C ILE A 191 7.60 39.01 3.64
N ALA A 192 6.56 39.10 2.80
CA ALA A 192 6.03 40.39 2.32
C ALA A 192 5.52 41.28 3.47
N ILE A 193 4.84 40.71 4.47
CA ILE A 193 4.39 41.45 5.67
C ILE A 193 5.60 42.01 6.44
N ARG A 194 6.65 41.21 6.63
CA ARG A 194 7.87 41.62 7.34
C ARG A 194 8.57 42.75 6.59
N GLU A 195 8.87 42.54 5.30
CA GLU A 195 9.57 43.50 4.45
C GLU A 195 8.81 44.83 4.37
N TYR A 196 7.51 44.77 4.11
CA TYR A 196 6.69 45.97 3.98
C TYR A 196 6.52 46.70 5.32
N SER A 197 6.48 45.98 6.45
CA SER A 197 6.47 46.58 7.79
C SER A 197 7.78 47.29 8.11
N GLU A 198 8.92 46.69 7.74
CA GLU A 198 10.25 47.27 7.93
C GLU A 198 10.46 48.53 7.07
N GLU A 199 10.02 48.50 5.81
CA GLU A 199 10.14 49.63 4.87
C GLU A 199 9.21 50.79 5.21
N ASN A 200 7.95 50.50 5.53
CA ASN A 200 6.90 51.53 5.64
C ASN A 200 6.50 51.84 7.09
N LYS A 201 7.11 51.17 8.08
CA LYS A 201 6.79 51.29 9.53
C LYS A 201 5.32 51.07 9.85
N ILE A 202 4.62 50.28 9.04
CA ILE A 202 3.21 49.92 9.24
C ILE A 202 3.12 48.78 10.25
N SER A 203 2.06 48.77 11.07
CA SER A 203 1.90 47.73 12.08
C SER A 203 1.70 46.35 11.45
N ILE A 204 2.37 45.34 12.01
CA ILE A 204 2.19 43.93 11.63
C ILE A 204 0.72 43.50 11.74
N SER A 205 -0.05 44.07 12.67
CA SER A 205 -1.48 43.77 12.82
C SER A 205 -2.26 44.16 11.56
N GLN A 206 -2.08 45.40 11.09
CA GLN A 206 -2.77 45.90 9.89
C GLN A 206 -2.38 45.11 8.64
N LEU A 207 -1.09 44.79 8.50
CA LEU A 207 -0.62 43.99 7.36
C LEU A 207 -1.11 42.55 7.41
N CYS A 208 -1.23 41.97 8.61
CA CYS A 208 -1.84 40.65 8.77
C CYS A 208 -3.31 40.66 8.36
N ASP A 209 -4.06 41.70 8.74
CA ASP A 209 -5.47 41.86 8.40
C ASP A 209 -5.65 42.01 6.88
N ILE A 210 -4.86 42.88 6.23
CA ILE A 210 -4.84 43.06 4.77
C ILE A 210 -4.51 41.74 4.05
N ALA A 211 -3.50 41.02 4.52
CA ALA A 211 -3.07 39.75 3.91
C ALA A 211 -3.99 38.56 4.25
N CYS A 212 -5.01 38.79 5.09
CA CYS A 212 -5.95 37.80 5.62
C CYS A 212 -5.22 36.63 6.31
N VAL A 213 -4.19 36.93 7.11
CA VAL A 213 -3.42 35.96 7.90
C VAL A 213 -3.62 36.21 9.39
N ALA A 214 -3.71 35.15 10.19
CA ALA A 214 -3.82 35.32 11.64
C ALA A 214 -2.49 35.84 12.22
N ARG A 215 -2.54 36.92 13.00
CA ARG A 215 -1.36 37.52 13.66
C ARG A 215 -0.53 36.50 14.47
N CYS A 216 -1.18 35.59 15.18
CA CYS A 216 -0.50 34.53 15.92
C CYS A 216 0.30 33.57 15.02
N SER A 217 -0.13 33.35 13.77
CA SER A 217 0.60 32.52 12.81
C SER A 217 1.83 33.23 12.27
N TYR A 218 1.78 34.55 12.06
CA TYR A 218 2.94 35.35 11.68
C TYR A 218 4.04 35.26 12.75
N TYR A 219 3.73 35.52 14.02
CA TYR A 219 4.74 35.45 15.09
C TYR A 219 5.23 34.01 15.34
N LYS A 220 4.39 33.01 15.11
CA LYS A 220 4.81 31.60 15.15
C LYS A 220 5.81 31.27 14.03
N TRP A 221 5.64 31.84 12.84
CA TRP A 221 6.59 31.73 11.74
C TRP A 221 7.88 32.51 12.04
N LEU A 222 7.76 33.74 12.53
CA LEU A 222 8.90 34.61 12.85
C LEU A 222 9.82 33.99 13.91
N ASN A 223 9.23 33.40 14.97
CA ASN A 223 9.95 32.77 16.07
C ASN A 223 10.18 31.27 15.85
N ARG A 224 10.04 30.78 14.60
CA ARG A 224 10.16 29.35 14.33
C ARG A 224 11.60 28.89 14.53
N ILE A 225 11.81 27.99 15.47
CA ILE A 225 13.07 27.26 15.65
C ILE A 225 13.01 25.99 14.79
N GLU A 226 14.09 25.72 14.04
CA GLU A 226 14.18 24.48 13.27
C GLU A 226 14.10 23.26 14.18
N SER A 227 13.14 22.38 13.90
CA SER A 227 13.03 21.11 14.59
C SER A 227 14.12 20.13 14.14
N MET A 228 14.39 19.10 14.95
CA MET A 228 15.27 17.99 14.53
C MET A 228 14.80 17.32 13.23
N SER A 229 13.48 17.30 12.98
CA SER A 229 12.92 16.76 11.74
C SER A 229 13.22 17.66 10.54
N ASP A 230 13.22 18.99 10.73
CA ASP A 230 13.54 19.96 9.69
C ASP A 230 15.01 19.82 9.27
N LYS A 231 15.92 19.72 10.25
CA LYS A 231 17.35 19.46 10.01
C LYS A 231 17.58 18.16 9.25
N GLU A 232 16.89 17.08 9.64
CA GLU A 232 16.97 15.80 8.94
C GLU A 232 16.41 15.89 7.50
N ASN A 233 15.30 16.62 7.30
CA ASN A 233 14.74 16.85 5.97
C ASN A 233 15.71 17.65 5.07
N ALA A 234 16.37 18.67 5.61
CA ALA A 234 17.38 19.45 4.89
C ALA A 234 18.58 18.58 4.46
N ALA A 235 19.07 17.71 5.35
CA ALA A 235 20.13 16.75 5.02
C ALA A 235 19.71 15.77 3.92
N ILE A 236 18.48 15.25 3.98
CA ILE A 236 17.92 14.38 2.95
C ILE A 236 17.82 15.11 1.60
N ILE A 237 17.36 16.36 1.60
CA ILE A 237 17.24 17.19 0.39
C ILE A 237 18.61 17.41 -0.25
N LYS A 238 19.65 17.67 0.54
CA LYS A 238 21.03 17.84 0.02
C LYS A 238 21.50 16.60 -0.74
N ILE A 239 21.25 15.41 -0.20
CA ILE A 239 21.57 14.12 -0.84
C ILE A 239 20.69 13.90 -2.08
N MET A 240 19.41 14.27 -2.04
CA MET A 240 18.52 14.21 -3.21
C MET A 240 19.07 15.03 -4.37
N ILE A 241 19.49 16.27 -4.12
CA ILE A 241 20.06 17.17 -5.14
C ILE A 241 21.28 16.52 -5.79
N GLN A 242 22.19 15.98 -4.97
CA GLN A 242 23.39 15.29 -5.45
C GLN A 242 23.04 14.11 -6.37
N ILE A 243 22.24 13.15 -5.88
CA ILE A 243 21.83 11.97 -6.67
C ILE A 243 21.12 12.41 -7.94
N TYR A 244 20.22 13.39 -7.85
CA TYR A 244 19.44 13.87 -8.97
C TYR A 244 20.34 14.48 -10.05
N SER A 245 21.40 15.19 -9.68
CA SER A 245 22.41 15.72 -10.59
C SER A 245 23.24 14.61 -11.24
N GLU A 246 23.74 13.65 -10.45
CA GLU A 246 24.55 12.52 -10.92
C GLU A 246 23.81 11.68 -11.97
N VAL A 247 22.50 11.47 -11.79
CA VAL A 247 21.67 10.67 -12.70
C VAL A 247 20.88 11.51 -13.70
N GLN A 248 21.22 12.80 -13.85
CA GLN A 248 20.61 13.73 -14.81
C GLN A 248 19.07 13.75 -14.72
N GLY A 249 18.55 13.70 -13.50
CA GLY A 249 17.12 13.77 -13.20
C GLY A 249 16.29 12.54 -13.59
N ILE A 250 16.91 11.43 -13.98
CA ILE A 250 16.22 10.20 -14.39
C ILE A 250 15.39 9.60 -13.24
N TYR A 251 15.83 9.76 -12.00
CA TYR A 251 15.20 9.10 -10.86
C TYR A 251 13.95 9.81 -10.37
N GLY A 252 12.83 9.07 -10.39
CA GLY A 252 11.62 9.43 -9.63
C GLY A 252 11.71 9.03 -8.15
N TYR A 253 10.72 9.42 -7.37
CA TYR A 253 10.72 9.29 -5.91
C TYR A 253 10.94 7.85 -5.39
N ARG A 254 10.56 6.81 -6.15
CA ARG A 254 10.79 5.41 -5.77
C ARG A 254 12.28 5.05 -5.81
N ARG A 255 12.96 5.35 -6.93
CA ARG A 255 14.41 5.11 -7.07
C ARG A 255 15.20 6.04 -6.15
N MET A 256 14.75 7.28 -5.98
CA MET A 256 15.33 8.21 -5.03
C MET A 256 15.25 7.66 -3.58
N ASN A 257 14.10 7.13 -3.17
CA ASN A 257 13.92 6.52 -1.85
C ASN A 257 14.86 5.33 -1.62
N LEU A 258 15.03 4.46 -2.61
CA LEU A 258 15.95 3.31 -2.52
C LEU A 258 17.39 3.76 -2.31
N ASN A 259 17.87 4.73 -3.10
CA ASN A 259 19.25 5.22 -3.00
C ASN A 259 19.50 5.95 -1.68
N ILE A 260 18.59 6.83 -1.25
CA ILE A 260 18.71 7.55 0.02
C ILE A 260 18.75 6.57 1.21
N ASN A 261 17.86 5.59 1.24
CA ASN A 261 17.83 4.59 2.30
C ASN A 261 19.11 3.75 2.33
N ARG A 262 19.68 3.44 1.17
CA ARG A 262 20.95 2.72 1.04
C ARG A 262 22.13 3.55 1.55
N ILE A 263 22.25 4.80 1.09
CA ILE A 263 23.35 5.72 1.47
C ILE A 263 23.31 6.04 2.97
N LEU A 264 22.14 6.41 3.48
CA LEU A 264 21.99 6.80 4.88
C LEU A 264 21.84 5.62 5.84
N LYS A 265 21.76 4.39 5.33
CA LYS A 265 21.45 3.17 6.11
C LYS A 265 20.18 3.34 6.97
N LYS A 266 19.13 3.92 6.37
CA LYS A 266 17.84 4.22 7.02
C LYS A 266 16.68 3.55 6.28
N ARG A 267 15.49 3.62 6.87
CA ARG A 267 14.24 3.09 6.29
C ARG A 267 13.16 4.17 6.23
N TYR A 268 13.43 5.25 5.49
CA TYR A 268 12.44 6.29 5.25
C TYR A 268 11.29 5.77 4.38
N ASN A 269 10.07 6.20 4.71
CA ASN A 269 8.89 5.94 3.91
C ASN A 269 8.96 6.71 2.57
N HIS A 270 8.61 6.04 1.47
CA HIS A 270 8.59 6.64 0.12
C HIS A 270 7.73 7.91 0.02
N LYS A 271 6.67 8.05 0.84
CA LYS A 271 5.83 9.27 0.90
C LYS A 271 6.59 10.48 1.44
N ARG A 272 7.52 10.28 2.39
CA ARG A 272 8.39 11.35 2.91
C ARG A 272 9.28 11.89 1.79
N ILE A 273 9.95 10.97 1.09
CA ILE A 273 10.81 11.30 -0.05
C ILE A 273 10.02 12.02 -1.15
N TYR A 274 8.82 11.52 -1.48
CA TYR A 274 7.94 12.16 -2.45
C TYR A 274 7.56 13.60 -2.05
N ARG A 275 7.21 13.83 -0.78
CA ARG A 275 6.89 15.18 -0.26
C ARG A 275 8.08 16.13 -0.36
N LEU A 276 9.29 15.68 0.01
CA LEU A 276 10.51 16.48 -0.07
C LEU A 276 10.90 16.80 -1.52
N MET A 277 10.79 15.82 -2.44
CA MET A 277 11.02 16.11 -3.87
C MET A 277 10.03 17.16 -4.40
N ARG A 278 8.76 17.09 -3.98
CA ARG A 278 7.75 18.09 -4.36
C ARG A 278 8.04 19.49 -3.80
N SER A 279 8.56 19.61 -2.58
CA SER A 279 8.83 20.92 -1.98
C SER A 279 9.95 21.68 -2.70
N ILE A 280 10.87 20.96 -3.36
CA ILE A 280 11.96 21.55 -4.18
C ILE A 280 11.67 21.42 -5.69
N ASN A 281 10.42 21.15 -6.07
CA ASN A 281 9.96 21.01 -7.46
C ASN A 281 10.76 20.02 -8.33
N MET A 282 11.39 19.01 -7.72
CA MET A 282 12.08 17.94 -8.46
C MET A 282 11.10 16.92 -9.03
N LYS A 283 11.22 16.66 -10.32
CA LYS A 283 10.38 15.72 -11.07
C LYS A 283 11.27 14.83 -11.92
N SER A 284 10.97 13.54 -12.01
CA SER A 284 11.72 12.66 -12.90
C SER A 284 11.61 13.11 -14.35
N VAL A 285 12.73 13.15 -15.06
CA VAL A 285 12.76 13.38 -16.51
C VAL A 285 12.09 12.20 -17.20
N ILE A 286 10.94 12.45 -17.82
CA ILE A 286 10.22 11.44 -18.60
C ILE A 286 10.86 11.39 -19.99
N ARG A 287 11.36 10.22 -20.42
CA ARG A 287 11.86 10.02 -21.79
C ARG A 287 10.72 10.28 -22.78
N ARG A 288 10.99 11.04 -23.85
CA ARG A 288 10.05 11.18 -24.97
C ARG A 288 9.69 9.79 -25.50
N LYS A 289 8.40 9.56 -25.77
CA LYS A 289 7.91 8.33 -26.39
C LYS A 289 8.66 8.11 -27.71
N LYS A 290 9.26 6.93 -27.92
CA LYS A 290 9.95 6.61 -29.19
C LYS A 290 8.94 6.67 -30.34
N LYS A 291 9.39 7.10 -31.52
CA LYS A 291 8.59 7.04 -32.76
C LYS A 291 8.21 5.59 -33.04
N ASN A 292 7.03 5.37 -33.61
CA ASN A 292 6.58 4.04 -34.02
C ASN A 292 7.58 3.47 -35.03
N TYR A 293 8.06 2.26 -34.77
CA TYR A 293 8.95 1.53 -35.67
C TYR A 293 8.19 1.19 -36.96
N VAL A 294 8.78 1.49 -38.13
CA VAL A 294 8.27 1.01 -39.42
C VAL A 294 8.82 -0.41 -39.61
N PRO A 295 7.97 -1.44 -39.74
CA PRO A 295 8.44 -2.81 -39.92
C PRO A 295 9.24 -2.95 -41.22
N SER A 296 10.44 -3.52 -41.14
CA SER A 296 11.19 -3.98 -42.31
C SER A 296 11.08 -5.51 -42.41
N THR A 297 10.89 -6.04 -43.62
CA THR A 297 10.92 -7.48 -43.88
C THR A 297 12.33 -8.04 -43.62
N PRO A 298 12.52 -9.00 -42.71
CA PRO A 298 13.82 -9.64 -42.48
C PRO A 298 14.21 -10.53 -43.67
N GLN A 299 15.51 -10.55 -44.03
CA GLN A 299 16.06 -11.33 -45.16
C GLN A 299 16.12 -12.84 -44.92
N ILE A 300 16.14 -13.28 -43.66
CA ILE A 300 16.17 -14.69 -43.26
C ILE A 300 15.11 -14.85 -42.17
N THR A 301 14.07 -15.64 -42.45
CA THR A 301 12.97 -15.89 -41.51
C THR A 301 13.06 -17.34 -41.05
N THR A 302 13.71 -17.58 -39.91
CA THR A 302 13.46 -18.81 -39.15
C THR A 302 12.06 -18.70 -38.53
N GLU A 303 11.35 -19.82 -38.49
CA GLU A 303 10.00 -19.88 -37.93
C GLU A 303 10.03 -19.54 -36.43
N ASN A 304 9.10 -18.71 -35.96
CA ASN A 304 9.01 -18.36 -34.55
C ASN A 304 8.30 -19.48 -33.77
N ILE A 305 9.00 -20.60 -33.53
CA ILE A 305 8.43 -21.79 -32.88
C ILE A 305 7.90 -21.48 -31.47
N LEU A 306 8.55 -20.56 -30.73
CA LEU A 306 8.10 -20.19 -29.39
C LEU A 306 6.75 -19.46 -29.41
N ASP A 307 6.46 -18.69 -30.45
CA ASP A 307 5.22 -17.90 -30.63
C ASP A 307 4.56 -17.30 -29.37
N ARG A 308 5.39 -16.72 -28.48
CA ARG A 308 4.95 -16.14 -27.18
C ARG A 308 4.32 -17.13 -26.19
N GLU A 309 4.46 -18.45 -26.42
CA GLU A 309 4.14 -19.52 -25.49
C GLU A 309 5.24 -19.66 -24.43
N PHE A 310 5.26 -18.74 -23.45
CA PHE A 310 6.29 -18.69 -22.40
C PHE A 310 6.10 -19.71 -21.26
N TYR A 311 5.07 -20.54 -21.30
CA TYR A 311 4.81 -21.54 -20.25
C TYR A 311 5.53 -22.86 -20.54
N ALA A 312 6.13 -23.48 -19.51
CA ALA A 312 6.80 -24.79 -19.57
C ALA A 312 6.39 -25.66 -18.37
N ASP A 313 5.98 -26.90 -18.63
CA ASP A 313 5.49 -27.83 -17.60
C ASP A 313 6.62 -28.48 -16.79
N LYS A 314 7.81 -28.62 -17.40
CA LYS A 314 8.98 -29.26 -16.79
C LYS A 314 10.24 -28.40 -17.01
N PRO A 315 11.25 -28.52 -16.13
CA PRO A 315 12.56 -27.92 -16.37
C PRO A 315 13.14 -28.35 -17.72
N ASN A 316 13.98 -27.49 -18.30
CA ASN A 316 14.73 -27.74 -19.52
C ASN A 316 13.88 -28.05 -20.76
N GLN A 317 12.63 -27.57 -20.79
CA GLN A 317 11.78 -27.66 -21.98
C GLN A 317 11.90 -26.43 -22.88
N LYS A 318 12.10 -25.25 -22.31
CA LYS A 318 12.21 -24.00 -23.05
C LYS A 318 13.24 -23.10 -22.38
N TRP A 319 14.24 -22.70 -23.15
CA TRP A 319 15.31 -21.82 -22.71
C TRP A 319 15.26 -20.50 -23.48
N LEU A 320 15.36 -19.38 -22.76
CA LEU A 320 15.50 -18.05 -23.34
C LEU A 320 16.93 -17.56 -23.15
N THR A 321 17.49 -16.89 -24.15
CA THR A 321 18.79 -16.23 -24.04
C THR A 321 18.73 -14.76 -24.45
N ASP A 322 19.44 -13.93 -23.70
CA ASP A 322 19.65 -12.51 -24.04
C ASP A 322 21.05 -12.06 -23.62
N VAL A 323 21.55 -11.01 -24.28
CA VAL A 323 22.85 -10.39 -23.97
C VAL A 323 22.63 -8.96 -23.45
N THR A 324 22.95 -8.74 -22.18
CA THR A 324 22.83 -7.43 -21.53
C THR A 324 24.16 -6.66 -21.55
N GLU A 325 24.17 -5.44 -22.08
CA GLU A 325 25.32 -4.51 -22.01
C GLU A 325 25.30 -3.68 -20.71
N PHE A 326 26.43 -3.65 -20.01
CA PHE A 326 26.71 -2.79 -18.87
C PHE A 326 27.81 -1.79 -19.22
N LYS A 327 27.59 -0.51 -18.89
CA LYS A 327 28.64 0.53 -18.96
C LYS A 327 29.35 0.61 -17.62
N LEU A 328 30.66 0.41 -17.62
CA LEU A 328 31.51 0.49 -16.44
C LEU A 328 31.95 1.93 -16.18
N THR A 329 32.39 2.20 -14.96
CA THR A 329 32.77 3.55 -14.50
C THR A 329 34.03 4.09 -15.17
N ASP A 330 34.88 3.20 -15.68
CA ASP A 330 36.09 3.53 -16.45
C ASP A 330 35.82 3.81 -17.94
N GLY A 331 34.55 3.78 -18.35
CA GLY A 331 34.13 4.01 -19.74
C GLY A 331 34.14 2.75 -20.62
N THR A 332 34.61 1.61 -20.11
CA THR A 332 34.57 0.34 -20.82
C THR A 332 33.18 -0.31 -20.73
N LYS A 333 32.97 -1.39 -21.50
CA LYS A 333 31.72 -2.14 -21.54
C LYS A 333 31.94 -3.58 -21.09
N ALA A 334 30.95 -4.11 -20.40
CA ALA A 334 30.82 -5.54 -20.10
C ALA A 334 29.51 -6.07 -20.67
N TYR A 335 29.51 -7.33 -21.09
CA TYR A 335 28.35 -8.01 -21.67
C TYR A 335 28.09 -9.29 -20.87
N LEU A 336 26.85 -9.46 -20.43
CA LEU A 336 26.37 -10.68 -19.77
C LEU A 336 25.49 -11.43 -20.76
N SER A 337 25.94 -12.60 -21.19
CA SER A 337 25.10 -13.58 -21.87
C SER A 337 24.57 -14.54 -20.82
N ALA A 338 23.25 -14.74 -20.78
CA ALA A 338 22.62 -15.62 -19.80
C ALA A 338 21.47 -16.41 -20.43
N ILE A 339 21.34 -17.67 -20.00
CA ILE A 339 20.25 -18.58 -20.39
C ILE A 339 19.30 -18.75 -19.20
N LEU A 340 18.01 -18.52 -19.44
CA LEU A 340 16.92 -18.60 -18.48
C LEU A 340 16.02 -19.80 -18.82
N ASP A 341 15.69 -20.63 -17.83
CA ASP A 341 14.66 -21.67 -17.97
C ASP A 341 13.26 -21.07 -17.71
N LEU A 342 12.33 -21.28 -18.64
CA LEU A 342 10.96 -20.78 -18.51
C LEU A 342 10.09 -21.53 -17.51
N HIS A 343 10.50 -22.71 -17.04
CA HIS A 343 9.72 -23.46 -16.06
C HIS A 343 9.67 -22.73 -14.71
N ASP A 344 10.84 -22.34 -14.20
CA ASP A 344 10.99 -21.75 -12.87
C ASP A 344 11.67 -20.37 -12.86
N ASN A 345 12.08 -19.86 -14.03
CA ASN A 345 12.86 -18.63 -14.19
C ASN A 345 14.25 -18.70 -13.54
N SER A 346 14.82 -19.90 -13.41
CA SER A 346 16.20 -20.08 -12.99
C SER A 346 17.18 -19.73 -14.11
N ILE A 347 18.38 -19.29 -13.74
CA ILE A 347 19.48 -19.09 -14.69
C ILE A 347 20.19 -20.43 -14.86
N VAL A 348 20.14 -20.98 -16.07
CA VAL A 348 20.77 -22.24 -16.44
C VAL A 348 22.29 -22.06 -16.56
N SER A 349 22.70 -20.98 -17.22
CA SER A 349 24.11 -20.61 -17.36
C SER A 349 24.27 -19.12 -17.63
N TYR A 350 25.48 -18.61 -17.40
CA TYR A 350 25.85 -17.26 -17.80
C TYR A 350 27.36 -17.13 -18.05
N VAL A 351 27.73 -16.18 -18.91
CA VAL A 351 29.12 -15.79 -19.18
C VAL A 351 29.21 -14.27 -19.25
N LEU A 352 30.28 -13.72 -18.68
CA LEU A 352 30.66 -12.32 -18.79
C LEU A 352 31.77 -12.17 -19.82
N GLY A 353 31.64 -11.19 -20.71
CA GLY A 353 32.65 -10.84 -21.71
C GLY A 353 32.83 -9.33 -21.85
N HIS A 354 33.87 -8.93 -22.56
CA HIS A 354 34.17 -7.53 -22.86
C HIS A 354 33.71 -7.10 -24.27
N SER A 355 33.19 -8.03 -25.06
CA SER A 355 32.70 -7.81 -26.43
C SER A 355 31.41 -8.60 -26.69
N ASN A 356 30.49 -8.02 -27.46
CA ASN A 356 29.25 -8.68 -27.86
C ASN A 356 29.44 -9.50 -29.15
N ASN A 357 29.97 -10.72 -29.03
CA ASN A 357 30.31 -11.61 -30.14
C ASN A 357 29.66 -13.00 -30.00
N ASN A 358 29.67 -13.80 -31.07
CA ASN A 358 29.05 -15.14 -31.07
C ASN A 358 29.73 -16.07 -30.07
N HIS A 359 31.05 -15.93 -29.89
CA HIS A 359 31.82 -16.71 -28.93
C HIS A 359 31.27 -16.59 -27.50
N LEU A 360 30.88 -15.39 -27.06
CA LEU A 360 30.25 -15.19 -25.75
C LEU A 360 28.94 -16.00 -25.61
N VAL A 361 28.13 -16.02 -26.66
CA VAL A 361 26.83 -16.73 -26.68
C VAL A 361 27.05 -18.24 -26.69
N PHE A 362 27.92 -18.74 -27.57
CA PHE A 362 28.23 -20.16 -27.66
C PHE A 362 28.84 -20.69 -26.36
N GLN A 363 29.79 -19.98 -25.75
CA GLN A 363 30.31 -20.36 -24.44
C GLN A 363 29.23 -20.45 -23.35
N THR A 364 28.19 -19.63 -23.44
CA THR A 364 27.06 -19.69 -22.50
C THR A 364 26.21 -20.93 -22.75
N LEU A 365 25.95 -21.25 -24.02
CA LEU A 365 25.21 -22.43 -24.43
C LEU A 365 25.95 -23.73 -24.09
N ASP A 366 27.24 -23.81 -24.41
CA ASP A 366 28.09 -24.97 -24.11
C ASP A 366 28.06 -25.28 -22.62
N LYS A 367 28.22 -24.26 -21.76
CA LYS A 367 28.09 -24.41 -20.30
C LYS A 367 26.70 -24.89 -19.86
N ALA A 368 25.63 -24.46 -20.53
CA ALA A 368 24.28 -24.92 -20.21
C ALA A 368 24.08 -26.40 -20.56
N ILE A 369 24.60 -26.83 -21.71
CA ILE A 369 24.52 -28.22 -22.19
C ILE A 369 25.40 -29.13 -21.32
N GLU A 370 26.63 -28.72 -21.00
CA GLU A 370 27.51 -29.47 -20.09
C GLU A 370 26.88 -29.67 -18.71
N ALA A 371 26.20 -28.65 -18.18
CA ALA A 371 25.49 -28.76 -16.90
C ALA A 371 24.19 -29.58 -16.99
N ASN A 372 23.61 -29.72 -18.19
CA ASN A 372 22.34 -30.40 -18.43
C ASN A 372 22.44 -31.35 -19.63
N PRO A 373 23.24 -32.43 -19.56
CA PRO A 373 23.56 -33.28 -20.71
C PRO A 373 22.35 -34.01 -21.33
N ASN A 374 21.26 -34.17 -20.57
CA ASN A 374 20.02 -34.80 -21.03
C ASN A 374 18.94 -33.78 -21.43
N ALA A 375 19.24 -32.48 -21.41
CA ALA A 375 18.29 -31.45 -21.80
C ALA A 375 18.15 -31.39 -23.33
N SER A 376 16.93 -31.23 -23.81
CA SER A 376 16.63 -30.93 -25.22
C SER A 376 15.59 -29.82 -25.30
N PRO A 377 15.95 -28.61 -24.86
CA PRO A 377 15.02 -27.50 -24.76
C PRO A 377 14.76 -26.88 -26.12
N LEU A 378 13.57 -26.29 -26.29
CA LEU A 378 13.35 -25.25 -27.28
C LEU A 378 14.20 -24.03 -26.89
N PHE A 379 15.24 -23.74 -27.68
CA PHE A 379 16.11 -22.60 -27.44
C PHE A 379 15.63 -21.38 -28.23
N HIS A 380 15.35 -20.28 -27.54
CA HIS A 380 14.85 -19.06 -28.16
C HIS A 380 15.74 -17.85 -27.81
N SER A 381 16.04 -17.05 -28.82
CA SER A 381 16.77 -15.79 -28.68
C SER A 381 16.10 -14.68 -29.47
N ASP A 382 16.26 -13.45 -28.99
CA ASP A 382 15.91 -12.27 -29.76
C ASP A 382 16.81 -12.11 -31.00
N ARG A 383 16.34 -11.37 -32.01
CA ARG A 383 17.00 -11.21 -33.33
C ARG A 383 18.25 -10.32 -33.32
N GLY A 384 19.10 -10.44 -32.32
CA GLY A 384 20.44 -9.84 -32.27
C GLY A 384 21.30 -10.28 -33.46
N PHE A 385 22.27 -9.46 -33.87
CA PHE A 385 23.15 -9.79 -34.98
C PHE A 385 23.95 -11.09 -34.72
N GLN A 386 24.27 -11.38 -33.46
CA GLN A 386 25.07 -12.55 -33.07
C GLN A 386 24.41 -13.90 -33.38
N VAL A 387 23.08 -13.98 -33.30
CA VAL A 387 22.34 -15.26 -33.39
C VAL A 387 21.94 -15.60 -34.83
N ARG A 388 22.02 -14.63 -35.75
CA ARG A 388 21.55 -14.77 -37.14
C ARG A 388 22.40 -15.67 -38.02
N GLN A 389 23.65 -15.95 -37.65
CA GLN A 389 24.58 -16.61 -38.58
C GLN A 389 24.64 -18.13 -38.47
N GLU A 390 24.32 -18.76 -37.33
CA GLU A 390 24.75 -20.17 -37.12
C GLU A 390 23.81 -21.04 -36.26
N VAL A 391 22.59 -20.61 -35.95
CA VAL A 391 21.64 -21.45 -35.20
C VAL A 391 20.37 -21.66 -36.04
N ALA A 392 20.49 -22.56 -37.01
CA ALA A 392 19.38 -23.13 -37.78
C ALA A 392 19.40 -24.65 -37.59
#